data_AF-A0A5C6M3B4-F1
#
_entry.id   AF-A0A5C6M3B4-F1
#
_cell.length_a   1.000
_cell.length_b   1.000
_cell.length_c   1.000
_cell.angle_alpha   90.00
_cell.angle_beta   90.00
_cell.angle_gamma   90.00
#
_symmetry.space_group_name_H-M   'P 1'
#
loop_
_entity.id
_entity.type
_entity.pdbx_description
1 polymer ?
#
loop_
_entity_poly.entity_id
_entity_poly.type
_entity_poly.pdbx_seq_one_letter_code
_entity_poly.pdbx_strand_id
1 'polypeptide(L)' 'MQNSPEDDELIARVMQGDRDALAQLFSMHRDRLWRMVTFRMDPRLHGRVDADDVLQEAWLAAVQRFQLH' A
#
# COMPACT_ATOMS: atom_id res chain seq x y z
N MET A 1 -10.63 -7.75 -10.11
CA MET A 1 -9.47 -6.90 -9.79
C MET A 1 -8.36 -7.39 -10.68
N GLN A 2 -8.06 -6.67 -11.77
CA GLN A 2 -7.03 -7.06 -12.73
C GLN A 2 -5.82 -6.18 -12.46
N ASN A 3 -4.69 -6.81 -12.16
CA ASN A 3 -3.40 -6.14 -12.13
C ASN A 3 -3.01 -5.78 -13.57
N SER A 4 -2.37 -4.65 -13.74
CA SER A 4 -1.70 -4.34 -15.01
C SER A 4 -0.44 -5.21 -15.15
N PRO A 5 0.07 -5.42 -16.37
CA PRO A 5 1.36 -6.10 -16.57
C PRO A 5 2.53 -5.43 -15.82
N GLU A 6 2.46 -4.10 -15.65
CA GLU A 6 3.42 -3.32 -14.85
C GLU A 6 3.32 -3.64 -13.35
N ASP A 7 2.12 -3.83 -12.82
CA ASP A 7 1.93 -4.28 -11.44
C ASP A 7 2.55 -5.65 -11.21
N ASP A 8 2.35 -6.58 -12.14
CA ASP A 8 2.86 -7.96 -12.01
C ASP A 8 4.39 -8.00 -12.05
N GLU A 9 5.03 -7.15 -12.87
CA GLU A 9 6.48 -6.99 -12.89
C GLU A 9 7.02 -6.41 -11.57
N LEU A 10 6.38 -5.36 -11.05
CA LEU A 10 6.76 -4.78 -9.76
C LEU A 10 6.58 -5.77 -8.62
N ILE A 11 5.49 -6.55 -8.62
CA ILE A 11 5.26 -7.61 -7.63
C ILE A 11 6.38 -8.65 -7.68
N ALA A 12 6.78 -9.10 -8.88
CA ALA A 12 7.88 -10.06 -9.02
C ALA A 12 9.19 -9.54 -8.42
N ARG A 13 9.50 -8.25 -8.62
CA ARG A 13 10.68 -7.59 -8.04
C ARG A 13 10.59 -7.43 -6.52
N VAL A 14 9.41 -7.06 -5.99
CA VAL A 14 9.15 -7.00 -4.55
C VAL A 14 9.41 -8.34 -3.87
N MET A 15 9.00 -9.44 -4.51
CA MET A 15 9.24 -10.80 -4.00
C MET A 15 10.73 -11.18 -3.96
N GLN A 16 11.58 -10.47 -4.69
CA GLN A 16 13.04 -10.61 -4.64
C GLN A 16 13.71 -9.66 -3.63
N GLY A 17 12.93 -8.90 -2.85
CA GLY A 17 13.44 -7.96 -1.86
C GLY A 17 13.72 -6.55 -2.41
N ASP A 18 13.29 -6.24 -3.64
CA ASP A 18 13.44 -4.91 -4.24
C ASP A 18 12.52 -3.90 -3.55
N ARG A 19 13.12 -3.04 -2.71
CA ARG A 19 12.41 -2.00 -1.96
C ARG A 19 11.91 -0.86 -2.85
N ASP A 20 12.59 -0.59 -3.96
CA ASP A 20 12.20 0.49 -4.88
C ASP A 20 10.98 0.06 -5.69
N ALA A 21 10.92 -1.22 -6.08
CA ALA A 21 9.72 -1.79 -6.69
C ALA A 21 8.50 -1.74 -5.75
N LEU A 22 8.72 -1.96 -4.44
CA LEU A 22 7.66 -1.85 -3.43
C LEU A 22 7.14 -0.41 -3.34
N ALA A 23 8.04 0.57 -3.33
CA ALA A 23 7.70 1.99 -3.27
C ALA A 23 6.93 2.45 -4.51
N GLN A 24 7.33 1.96 -5.68
CA GLN A 24 6.66 2.27 -6.95
C GLN A 24 5.25 1.67 -6.98
N LEU A 25 5.11 0.39 -6.64
CA LEU A 25 3.81 -0.29 -6.58
C LEU A 25 2.87 0.41 -5.58
N PHE A 26 3.36 0.75 -4.40
CA PHE A 26 2.55 1.45 -3.40
C PHE A 26 2.14 2.86 -3.87
N SER A 27 3.05 3.61 -4.48
CA SER A 27 2.75 4.94 -5.01
C SER A 27 1.67 4.91 -6.09
N MET A 28 1.74 3.93 -7.00
CA MET A 28 0.72 3.73 -8.04
C MET A 28 -0.67 3.43 -7.48
N HIS A 29 -0.74 2.67 -6.38
CA HIS A 29 -2.02 2.28 -5.78
C HIS A 29 -2.47 3.20 -4.63
N ARG A 30 -1.65 4.18 -4.21
CA ARG A 30 -1.91 5.01 -3.01
C ARG A 30 -3.29 5.66 -3.04
N ASP A 31 -3.64 6.37 -4.11
CA ASP A 31 -4.92 7.09 -4.21
C ASP A 31 -6.14 6.15 -4.18
N ARG A 32 -5.96 4.92 -4.69
CA ARG A 32 -7.01 3.91 -4.68
C ARG A 32 -7.14 3.29 -3.29
N LEU A 33 -6.03 2.97 -2.65
CA LEU A 33 -5.99 2.47 -1.28
C LEU A 33 -6.57 3.50 -0.32
N TRP A 34 -6.21 4.78 -0.47
CA TRP A 34 -6.76 5.90 0.30
C TRP A 34 -8.27 5.98 0.18
N ARG A 35 -8.82 5.91 -1.05
CA ARG A 35 -10.27 5.90 -1.28
C ARG A 35 -10.94 4.68 -0.64
N MET A 36 -10.33 3.51 -0.72
CA MET A 36 -10.86 2.28 -0.11
C MET A 36 -10.88 2.37 1.42
N VAL A 37 -9.81 2.89 2.03
CA VAL A 37 -9.71 3.09 3.48
C VAL A 37 -10.73 4.12 3.93
N THR A 38 -10.76 5.29 3.29
CA THR A 38 -11.69 6.38 3.61
C THR A 38 -13.15 5.95 3.48
N PHE A 39 -13.50 5.18 2.44
CA PHE A 39 -14.85 4.69 2.23
C PHE A 39 -15.28 3.64 3.28
N ARG A 40 -14.34 2.83 3.77
CA ARG A 40 -14.62 1.77 4.75
C ARG A 40 -14.48 2.23 6.20
N MET A 41 -13.86 3.39 6.43
CA MET A 41 -13.71 3.98 7.74
C MET A 41 -15.08 4.45 8.24
N ASP A 42 -15.44 4.06 9.46
CA ASP A 42 -16.68 4.53 10.08
C ASP A 42 -16.65 6.08 10.14
N PRO A 43 -17.73 6.77 9.72
CA PRO A 43 -17.79 8.23 9.76
C PRO A 43 -17.53 8.84 11.14
N ARG A 44 -17.67 8.06 12.23
CA ARG A 44 -17.33 8.49 13.61
C ARG A 44 -15.84 8.48 13.91
N LEU A 45 -15.03 7.81 13.08
CA LEU A 45 -13.58 7.77 13.15
C LEU A 45 -12.92 8.85 12.28
N HIS A 46 -13.65 9.44 11.32
CA HIS A 46 -13.20 10.59 10.55
C HIS A 46 -12.78 11.72 11.51
N GLY A 47 -11.49 12.04 11.54
CA GLY A 47 -10.87 13.06 12.41
C GLY A 47 -10.20 12.54 13.68
N ARG A 48 -10.37 11.25 14.02
CA ARG A 48 -9.57 10.57 15.07
C ARG A 48 -8.50 9.65 14.51
N VAL A 49 -8.71 9.16 13.30
CA VAL A 49 -7.78 8.34 12.53
C VAL A 49 -7.75 8.92 11.12
N ASP A 50 -6.59 9.36 10.64
CA ASP A 50 -6.44 9.79 9.27
C ASP A 50 -6.28 8.56 8.35
N ALA A 51 -6.89 8.59 7.18
CA ALA A 51 -6.66 7.57 6.16
C ALA A 51 -5.18 7.56 5.72
N ASP A 52 -4.49 8.71 5.78
CA ASP A 52 -3.05 8.78 5.55
C ASP A 52 -2.25 8.04 6.63
N ASP A 53 -2.62 8.12 7.92
CA ASP A 53 -1.96 7.37 8.99
C ASP A 53 -2.06 5.86 8.76
N VAL A 54 -3.26 5.38 8.41
CA VAL A 54 -3.50 3.95 8.11
C VAL A 54 -2.67 3.48 6.91
N LEU A 55 -2.57 4.31 5.87
CA LEU A 55 -1.74 3.99 4.72
C LEU A 55 -0.25 3.99 5.06
N GLN A 56 0.19 4.90 5.91
CA GLN A 56 1.58 5.01 6.34
C GLN A 56 1.99 3.81 7.21
N GLU A 57 1.13 3.38 8.13
CA GLU A 57 1.34 2.16 8.92
C GLU A 57 1.33 0.91 8.03
N ALA A 58 0.40 0.81 7.08
CA ALA A 58 0.34 -0.30 6.14
C ALA A 58 1.61 -0.39 5.28
N TRP A 59 2.15 0.76 4.86
CA TRP A 59 3.43 0.85 4.15
C TRP A 59 4.59 0.32 5.01
N LEU A 60 4.72 0.80 6.25
CA LEU A 60 5.78 0.37 7.17
C LEU A 60 5.71 -1.14 7.43
N ALA A 61 4.49 -1.68 7.63
CA ALA A 61 4.27 -3.10 7.82
C ALA A 61 4.66 -3.93 6.58
N ALA A 62 4.32 -3.45 5.38
CA ALA A 62 4.71 -4.09 4.13
C ALA A 62 6.24 -4.12 3.99
N VAL A 63 6.90 -2.97 4.16
CA VAL A 63 8.36 -2.87 4.11
C VAL A 63 9.03 -3.83 5.10
N GLN A 64 8.58 -3.88 6.35
CA GLN A 64 9.13 -4.81 7.36
C GLN A 64 8.98 -6.28 6.95
N ARG A 65 7.84 -6.64 6.36
CA ARG A 65 7.58 -8.02 5.91
C ARG A 65 8.52 -8.45 4.78
N PHE A 66 8.83 -7.55 3.86
CA PHE A 66 9.74 -7.84 2.73
C PHE A 66 11.23 -7.66 3.08
N GLN A 67 11.56 -7.00 4.19
CA GLN A 67 12.93 -6.93 4.72
C GLN A 67 13.35 -8.20 5.49
N LEU A 68 12.39 -9.04 5.89
CA LEU A 68 12.63 -10.27 6.64
C LEU A 68 12.73 -11.54 5.77
N HIS A 69 12.87 -11.37 4.45
CA HIS A 69 13.14 -12.44 3.48
C HIS A 69 14.53 -12.27 2.88
#